data_AF-A0A316F5X4-F1
#
_entry.id   AF-A0A316F5X4-F1
#
_cell.length_a   1.000
_cell.length_b   1.000
_cell.length_c   1.000
_cell.angle_alpha   90.00
_cell.angle_beta   90.00
_cell.angle_gamma   90.00
#
_symmetry.space_group_name_H-M   'P 1'
#
loop_
_entity.id
_entity.type
_entity.pdbx_description
1 polymer ?
#
loop_
_entity_poly.entity_id
_entity_poly.type
_entity_poly.pdbx_seq_one_letter_code
_entity_poly.pdbx_strand_id
1 'polypeptide(L)'
;MDRTDPWWQRVDEAAQLITSTVNAAAAQAGRHGVYTPPPGTPEPRRRRRPASLRHLAEVIRTHRMAPGVAVDKDVVGAILAGELSHLTNPVAVVAVARASHRIAGIPFGDEDVRRLAVAVEHLTALVDEAREADRRAPDLLPVPRAPAALVVEARPVPRPEEPRIRRRRLAPVLGVVAVVIAGAAAGIVYLQRDTARAPAGGDVDCRDGVDGDEIITDAATVFDDERATRLSPTLDFDAMNGSARYAGHQGRIYYWGRAGSEDATPHSGGTRVRWKVADGPWHSCATALPVTERGYVHSPAVPTTIDGRAVTIQVCLWRNTPNRENCTAEISTG
;
A
#
# COMPACT_ATOMS: atom_id res chain seq x y z
N MET A 1 7.46 27.95 -22.54
CA MET A 1 6.94 26.66 -22.08
C MET A 1 7.42 26.50 -20.66
N ASP A 2 6.49 26.52 -19.71
CA ASP A 2 6.80 26.57 -18.28
C ASP A 2 7.59 25.35 -17.82
N ARG A 3 8.52 25.59 -16.89
CA ARG A 3 9.65 24.73 -16.55
C ARG A 3 9.42 23.97 -15.23
N THR A 4 8.21 23.48 -14.97
CA THR A 4 7.88 22.97 -13.61
C THR A 4 7.00 21.74 -13.52
N ASP A 5 6.47 21.19 -14.61
CA ASP A 5 5.72 19.94 -14.49
C ASP A 5 6.70 18.76 -14.39
N PRO A 6 6.62 17.94 -13.33
CA PRO A 6 7.50 16.80 -13.21
C PRO A 6 7.29 15.83 -14.37
N TRP A 7 8.37 15.27 -14.92
CA TRP A 7 8.32 14.39 -16.09
C TRP A 7 7.33 13.22 -15.92
N TRP A 8 7.19 12.71 -14.70
CA TRP A 8 6.34 11.57 -14.37
C TRP A 8 4.84 11.90 -14.43
N GLN A 9 4.46 13.17 -14.31
CA GLN A 9 3.06 13.58 -14.37
C GLN A 9 2.47 13.26 -15.76
N ARG A 10 3.20 13.59 -16.83
CA ARG A 10 2.76 13.30 -18.20
C ARG A 10 2.65 11.80 -18.46
N VAL A 11 3.56 11.00 -17.89
CA VAL A 11 3.51 9.53 -17.98
C VAL A 11 2.28 8.99 -17.26
N ASP A 12 2.02 9.48 -16.04
CA ASP A 12 0.90 9.03 -15.22
C ASP A 12 -0.45 9.41 -15.84
N GLU A 13 -0.62 10.66 -16.29
CA GLU A 13 -1.82 11.11 -16.99
C GLU A 13 -2.12 10.26 -18.24
N ALA A 14 -1.10 9.96 -19.05
CA ALA A 14 -1.24 9.09 -20.21
C ALA A 14 -1.60 7.64 -19.83
N ALA A 15 -0.98 7.10 -18.78
CA ALA A 15 -1.26 5.77 -18.27
C ALA A 15 -2.69 5.66 -17.70
N GLN A 16 -3.13 6.66 -16.94
CA GLN A 16 -4.49 6.75 -16.41
C GLN A 16 -5.54 6.86 -17.53
N LEU A 17 -5.26 7.61 -18.60
CA LEU A 17 -6.17 7.73 -19.74
C LEU A 17 -6.36 6.39 -20.47
N ILE A 18 -5.27 5.66 -20.72
CA ILE A 18 -5.34 4.31 -21.33
C ILE A 18 -6.08 3.36 -20.39
N THR A 19 -5.70 3.34 -19.11
CA THR A 19 -6.25 2.41 -18.10
C THR A 19 -7.74 2.66 -17.90
N SER A 20 -8.17 3.91 -17.78
CA SER A 20 -9.58 4.28 -17.64
C SER A 20 -10.40 3.88 -18.87
N THR A 21 -9.85 4.05 -20.07
CA THR A 21 -10.51 3.62 -21.33
C THR A 21 -10.72 2.12 -21.36
N VAL A 22 -9.68 1.34 -21.04
CA VAL A 22 -9.77 -0.13 -21.04
C VAL A 22 -10.67 -0.63 -19.89
N ASN A 23 -10.59 -0.03 -18.71
CA ASN A 23 -11.46 -0.34 -17.56
C ASN A 23 -12.94 -0.04 -17.86
N ALA A 24 -13.24 1.08 -18.52
CA ALA A 24 -14.60 1.40 -18.93
C ALA A 24 -15.17 0.33 -19.86
N ALA A 25 -14.39 -0.11 -20.86
CA ALA A 25 -14.77 -1.19 -21.76
C ALA A 25 -14.97 -2.53 -21.00
N ALA A 26 -14.04 -2.90 -20.12
CA ALA A 26 -14.14 -4.13 -19.32
C ALA A 26 -15.36 -4.10 -18.38
N ALA A 27 -15.64 -2.96 -17.74
CA ALA A 27 -16.80 -2.78 -16.88
C ALA A 27 -18.11 -2.85 -17.66
N GLN A 28 -18.16 -2.25 -18.87
CA GLN A 28 -19.32 -2.36 -19.76
C GLN A 28 -19.56 -3.81 -20.19
N ALA A 29 -18.50 -4.53 -20.54
CA ALA A 29 -18.55 -5.95 -20.85
C ALA A 29 -19.01 -6.81 -19.66
N GLY A 30 -18.62 -6.45 -18.44
CA GLY A 30 -19.08 -7.13 -17.22
C GLY A 30 -20.56 -6.89 -16.91
N ARG A 31 -21.10 -5.71 -17.25
CA ARG A 31 -22.52 -5.36 -17.03
C ARG A 31 -23.46 -5.93 -18.09
N HIS A 32 -23.08 -5.83 -19.36
CA HIS A 32 -23.97 -6.13 -20.48
C HIS A 32 -23.59 -7.38 -21.27
N GLY A 33 -22.40 -7.92 -21.03
CA GLY A 33 -21.91 -9.07 -21.77
C GLY A 33 -22.42 -10.41 -21.25
N VAL A 34 -22.20 -11.43 -22.07
CA VAL A 34 -22.51 -12.83 -21.74
C VAL A 34 -21.21 -13.62 -21.68
N TYR A 35 -21.12 -14.54 -20.72
CA TYR A 35 -20.02 -15.48 -20.70
C TYR A 35 -20.26 -16.55 -21.78
N THR A 36 -19.34 -16.68 -22.72
CA THR A 36 -19.35 -17.75 -23.72
C THR A 36 -18.13 -18.63 -23.50
N PRO A 37 -18.30 -19.92 -23.17
CA PRO A 37 -17.16 -20.82 -22.98
C PRO A 37 -16.39 -20.98 -24.30
N PRO A 38 -15.06 -21.15 -24.23
CA PRO A 38 -14.25 -21.46 -25.41
C PRO A 38 -14.76 -22.72 -26.14
N PRO A 39 -14.65 -22.79 -27.48
CA PRO A 39 -15.00 -23.98 -28.25
C PRO A 39 -14.28 -25.22 -27.73
N GLY A 40 -15.00 -26.33 -27.61
CA GLY A 40 -14.44 -27.61 -27.15
C GLY A 40 -14.19 -27.71 -25.64
N THR A 41 -14.60 -26.70 -24.84
CA THR A 41 -14.57 -26.79 -23.38
C THR A 41 -15.94 -27.17 -22.82
N PRO A 42 -16.00 -28.03 -21.79
CA PRO A 42 -17.26 -28.34 -21.13
C PRO A 42 -17.85 -27.09 -20.49
N GLU A 43 -19.17 -27.00 -20.45
CA GLU A 43 -19.84 -25.90 -19.77
C GLU A 43 -19.35 -25.82 -18.30
N PRO A 44 -19.04 -24.61 -17.81
CA PRO A 44 -18.53 -24.47 -16.47
C PRO A 44 -19.60 -24.89 -15.45
N ARG A 45 -19.22 -25.76 -14.50
CA ARG A 45 -20.10 -26.23 -13.40
C ARG A 45 -20.70 -25.11 -12.55
N ARG A 46 -20.13 -23.90 -12.60
CA ARG A 46 -20.63 -22.71 -11.92
C ARG A 46 -20.71 -21.57 -12.92
N ARG A 47 -21.77 -20.76 -12.81
CA ARG A 47 -21.95 -19.55 -13.62
C ARG A 47 -20.75 -18.62 -13.42
N ARG A 48 -19.96 -18.42 -14.48
CA ARG A 48 -18.84 -17.49 -14.49
C ARG A 48 -19.34 -16.08 -14.80
N ARG A 49 -18.66 -15.07 -14.22
CA ARG A 49 -18.96 -13.67 -14.51
C ARG A 49 -18.39 -13.28 -15.88
N PRO A 50 -19.16 -12.60 -16.74
CA PRO A 50 -18.64 -11.98 -17.96
C PRO A 50 -17.56 -10.96 -17.60
N ALA A 51 -16.65 -10.71 -18.55
CA ALA A 51 -15.47 -9.86 -18.39
C ALA A 51 -14.60 -10.07 -17.12
N SER A 52 -14.67 -11.23 -16.45
CA SER A 52 -13.66 -11.57 -15.44
C SER A 52 -12.26 -11.67 -16.08
N LEU A 53 -11.18 -11.42 -15.32
CA LEU A 53 -9.80 -11.47 -15.82
C LEU A 53 -9.51 -12.74 -16.62
N ARG A 54 -9.99 -13.87 -16.10
CA ARG A 54 -9.84 -15.18 -16.76
C ARG A 54 -10.68 -15.30 -18.04
N HIS A 55 -11.90 -14.77 -18.04
CA HIS A 55 -12.76 -14.78 -19.22
C HIS A 55 -12.18 -13.90 -20.34
N LEU A 56 -11.66 -12.71 -20.01
CA LEU A 56 -10.95 -11.85 -20.96
C LEU A 56 -9.75 -12.58 -21.59
N ALA A 57 -8.89 -13.20 -20.78
CA ALA A 57 -7.77 -13.99 -21.27
C ALA A 57 -8.21 -15.20 -22.12
N GLU A 58 -9.32 -15.88 -21.76
CA GLU A 58 -9.91 -16.97 -22.54
C GLU A 58 -10.42 -16.48 -23.91
N VAL A 59 -11.08 -15.33 -23.97
CA VAL A 59 -11.57 -14.70 -25.22
C VAL A 59 -10.40 -14.26 -26.11
N ILE A 60 -9.38 -13.60 -25.55
CA ILE A 60 -8.18 -13.18 -26.28
C ILE A 60 -7.51 -14.38 -26.94
N ARG A 61 -7.33 -15.47 -26.20
CA ARG A 61 -6.71 -16.70 -26.69
C ARG A 61 -7.56 -17.38 -27.76
N THR A 62 -8.86 -17.53 -27.51
CA THR A 62 -9.80 -18.19 -28.42
C THR A 62 -9.87 -17.51 -29.78
N HIS A 63 -9.84 -16.17 -29.79
CA HIS A 63 -9.93 -15.38 -31.00
C HIS A 63 -8.58 -14.89 -31.52
N ARG A 64 -7.46 -15.37 -30.96
CA ARG A 64 -6.09 -14.99 -31.34
C ARG A 64 -5.90 -13.47 -31.45
N MET A 65 -6.44 -12.72 -30.47
CA MET A 65 -6.47 -11.26 -30.52
C MET A 65 -5.12 -10.59 -30.26
N ALA A 66 -4.18 -11.33 -29.64
CA ALA A 66 -2.84 -10.85 -29.29
C ALA A 66 -1.77 -11.64 -30.08
N PRO A 67 -1.53 -11.34 -31.36
CA PRO A 67 -0.52 -12.04 -32.14
C PRO A 67 0.88 -11.82 -31.56
N GLY A 68 1.62 -12.91 -31.32
CA GLY A 68 2.99 -12.85 -30.80
C GLY A 68 3.12 -12.54 -29.30
N VAL A 69 2.01 -12.34 -28.58
CA VAL A 69 2.01 -12.01 -27.14
C VAL A 69 1.10 -12.98 -26.40
N ALA A 70 1.66 -13.66 -25.39
CA ALA A 70 0.86 -14.47 -24.47
C ALA A 70 0.15 -13.55 -23.47
N VAL A 71 -1.18 -13.54 -23.53
CA VAL A 71 -2.02 -12.75 -22.60
C VAL A 71 -2.80 -13.72 -21.71
N ASP A 72 -2.38 -13.85 -20.47
CA ASP A 72 -3.06 -14.61 -19.43
C ASP A 72 -3.85 -13.69 -18.48
N LYS A 73 -4.40 -14.26 -17.39
CA LYS A 73 -5.21 -13.49 -16.44
C LYS A 73 -4.40 -12.41 -15.71
N ASP A 74 -3.10 -12.62 -15.53
CA ASP A 74 -2.23 -11.76 -14.73
C ASP A 74 -1.79 -10.57 -15.59
N VAL A 75 -1.49 -10.78 -16.87
CA VAL A 75 -1.30 -9.70 -17.86
C VAL A 75 -2.55 -8.84 -17.99
N VAL A 76 -3.74 -9.45 -18.05
CA VAL A 76 -5.01 -8.69 -18.07
C VAL A 76 -5.16 -7.87 -16.78
N GLY A 77 -4.89 -8.48 -15.62
CA GLY A 77 -4.95 -7.78 -14.33
C GLY A 77 -4.01 -6.59 -14.27
N ALA A 78 -2.75 -6.76 -14.69
CA ALA A 78 -1.74 -5.72 -14.72
C ALA A 78 -2.11 -4.53 -15.62
N ILE A 79 -2.68 -4.80 -16.80
CA ILE A 79 -3.18 -3.74 -17.71
C ILE A 79 -4.33 -2.97 -17.07
N LEU A 80 -5.30 -3.66 -16.45
CA LEU A 80 -6.45 -3.00 -15.82
C LEU A 80 -6.06 -2.26 -14.53
N ALA A 81 -4.98 -2.68 -13.86
CA ALA A 81 -4.39 -2.00 -12.71
C ALA A 81 -3.48 -0.81 -13.09
N GLY A 82 -3.20 -0.62 -14.39
CA GLY A 82 -2.39 0.47 -14.89
C GLY A 82 -0.87 0.27 -14.75
N GLU A 83 -0.40 -0.97 -14.71
CA GLU A 83 1.03 -1.26 -14.59
C GLU A 83 1.79 -0.87 -15.88
N LEU A 84 2.71 0.11 -15.77
CA LEU A 84 3.43 0.69 -16.91
C LEU A 84 4.17 -0.32 -17.79
N SER A 85 4.76 -1.38 -17.20
CA SER A 85 5.46 -2.43 -17.94
C SER A 85 4.55 -3.21 -18.89
N HIS A 86 3.24 -3.25 -18.62
CA HIS A 86 2.24 -3.92 -19.43
C HIS A 86 1.46 -2.95 -20.32
N LEU A 87 1.25 -1.71 -19.86
CA LEU A 87 0.59 -0.66 -20.66
C LEU A 87 1.41 -0.22 -21.88
N THR A 88 2.72 -0.38 -21.86
CA THR A 88 3.62 -0.08 -22.99
C THR A 88 3.59 -1.13 -24.10
N ASN A 89 2.81 -2.21 -23.96
CA ASN A 89 2.63 -3.21 -25.01
C ASN A 89 1.30 -2.97 -25.75
N PRO A 90 1.33 -2.35 -26.96
CA PRO A 90 0.11 -1.98 -27.68
C PRO A 90 -0.72 -3.21 -28.07
N VAL A 91 -0.07 -4.33 -28.39
CA VAL A 91 -0.75 -5.57 -28.78
C VAL A 91 -1.58 -6.12 -27.62
N ALA A 92 -1.02 -6.14 -26.42
CA ALA A 92 -1.73 -6.63 -25.24
C ALA A 92 -2.89 -5.71 -24.84
N VAL A 93 -2.66 -4.39 -24.79
CA VAL A 93 -3.67 -3.38 -24.45
C VAL A 93 -4.85 -3.42 -25.44
N VAL A 94 -4.56 -3.43 -26.75
CA VAL A 94 -5.59 -3.55 -27.79
C VAL A 94 -6.35 -4.87 -27.69
N ALA A 95 -5.67 -5.99 -27.40
CA ALA A 95 -6.33 -7.27 -27.25
C ALA A 95 -7.32 -7.29 -26.08
N VAL A 96 -6.98 -6.67 -24.94
CA VAL A 96 -7.90 -6.53 -23.79
C VAL A 96 -9.11 -5.67 -24.16
N ALA A 97 -8.89 -4.51 -24.77
CA ALA A 97 -9.98 -3.63 -25.20
C ALA A 97 -10.91 -4.31 -26.22
N ARG A 98 -10.34 -5.00 -27.22
CA ARG A 98 -11.09 -5.74 -28.24
C ARG A 98 -11.88 -6.91 -27.64
N ALA A 99 -11.30 -7.63 -26.68
CA ALA A 99 -12.01 -8.71 -25.99
C ALA A 99 -13.19 -8.19 -25.18
N SER A 100 -13.03 -7.07 -24.47
CA SER A 100 -14.11 -6.40 -23.73
C SER A 100 -15.26 -6.00 -24.66
N HIS A 101 -14.97 -5.32 -25.77
CA HIS A 101 -15.99 -4.93 -26.75
C HIS A 101 -16.72 -6.14 -27.34
N ARG A 102 -15.98 -7.20 -27.68
CA ARG A 102 -16.58 -8.46 -28.18
C ARG A 102 -17.54 -9.08 -27.17
N ILE A 103 -17.17 -9.14 -25.89
CA ILE A 103 -18.02 -9.66 -24.82
C ILE A 103 -19.28 -8.79 -24.66
N ALA A 104 -19.13 -7.47 -24.80
CA ALA A 104 -20.24 -6.52 -24.74
C ALA A 104 -21.14 -6.51 -25.99
N GLY A 105 -20.74 -7.17 -27.09
CA GLY A 105 -21.45 -7.09 -28.38
C GLY A 105 -21.32 -5.73 -29.07
N ILE A 106 -20.28 -4.96 -28.76
CA ILE A 106 -20.06 -3.61 -29.28
C ILE A 106 -18.99 -3.67 -30.40
N PRO A 107 -19.17 -2.96 -31.52
CA PRO A 107 -18.15 -2.86 -32.55
C PRO A 107 -16.83 -2.30 -31.99
N PHE A 108 -15.70 -2.87 -32.41
CA PHE A 108 -14.35 -2.36 -32.13
C PHE A 108 -13.52 -2.48 -33.41
N GLY A 109 -13.47 -1.39 -34.15
CA GLY A 109 -12.92 -1.34 -35.51
C GLY A 109 -11.44 -0.97 -35.56
N ASP A 110 -10.92 -0.85 -36.78
CA ASP A 110 -9.51 -0.51 -37.03
C ASP A 110 -9.15 0.90 -36.54
N GLU A 111 -10.12 1.81 -36.50
CA GLU A 111 -9.94 3.16 -35.97
C GLU A 111 -9.74 3.16 -34.45
N ASP A 112 -10.51 2.34 -33.71
CA ASP A 112 -10.36 2.20 -32.25
C ASP A 112 -9.00 1.57 -31.90
N VAL A 113 -8.61 0.56 -32.68
CA VAL A 113 -7.29 -0.08 -32.59
C VAL A 113 -6.19 0.95 -32.80
N ARG A 114 -6.30 1.78 -33.85
CA ARG A 114 -5.30 2.79 -34.18
C ARG A 114 -5.18 3.85 -33.09
N ARG A 115 -6.31 4.37 -32.58
CA ARG A 115 -6.31 5.35 -31.49
C ARG A 115 -5.64 4.82 -30.23
N LEU A 116 -5.97 3.59 -29.84
CA LEU A 116 -5.40 2.99 -28.65
C LEU A 116 -3.90 2.65 -28.84
N ALA A 117 -3.51 2.18 -30.03
CA ALA A 117 -2.10 1.97 -30.37
C ALA A 117 -1.30 3.28 -30.31
N VAL A 118 -1.81 4.36 -30.90
CA VAL A 118 -1.17 5.70 -30.85
C VAL A 118 -1.04 6.20 -29.41
N ALA A 119 -2.06 5.98 -28.57
CA ALA A 119 -1.99 6.35 -27.16
C ALA A 119 -0.89 5.57 -26.42
N VAL A 120 -0.79 4.26 -26.67
CA VAL A 120 0.27 3.41 -26.08
C VAL A 120 1.66 3.79 -26.60
N GLU A 121 1.80 4.09 -27.89
CA GLU A 121 3.05 4.59 -28.47
C GLU A 121 3.47 5.92 -27.83
N HIS A 122 2.51 6.83 -27.60
CA HIS A 122 2.75 8.08 -26.90
C HIS A 122 3.22 7.86 -25.46
N LEU A 123 2.54 6.98 -24.70
CA LEU A 123 2.97 6.59 -23.35
C LEU A 123 4.39 6.00 -23.37
N THR A 124 4.68 5.13 -24.33
CA THR A 124 6.01 4.50 -24.47
C THR A 124 7.09 5.55 -24.71
N ALA A 125 6.83 6.52 -25.59
CA ALA A 125 7.75 7.63 -25.83
C ALA A 125 7.98 8.48 -24.57
N LEU A 126 6.94 8.75 -23.77
CA LEU A 126 7.08 9.47 -22.50
C LEU A 126 7.89 8.68 -21.47
N VAL A 127 7.68 7.36 -21.37
CA VAL A 127 8.45 6.47 -20.50
C VAL A 127 9.92 6.41 -20.92
N ASP A 128 10.21 6.42 -22.21
CA ASP A 128 11.59 6.42 -22.71
C ASP A 128 12.27 7.78 -22.52
N GLU A 129 11.56 8.89 -22.73
CA GLU A 129 12.03 10.25 -22.40
C GLU A 129 12.39 10.36 -20.91
N ALA A 130 11.52 9.83 -20.05
CA ALA A 130 11.73 9.75 -18.61
C ALA A 130 12.98 8.95 -18.24
N ARG A 131 13.13 7.74 -18.78
CA ARG A 131 14.32 6.89 -18.55
C ARG A 131 15.60 7.54 -19.06
N GLU A 132 15.54 8.28 -20.15
CA GLU A 132 16.69 9.05 -20.66
C GLU A 132 17.00 10.28 -19.79
N ALA A 133 15.99 10.93 -19.22
CA ALA A 133 16.18 12.00 -18.25
C ALA A 133 16.84 11.47 -16.96
N ASP A 134 16.36 10.35 -16.43
CA ASP A 134 16.93 9.69 -15.25
C ASP A 134 18.38 9.23 -15.49
N ARG A 135 18.69 8.71 -16.68
CA ARG A 135 20.08 8.34 -17.05
C ARG A 135 21.03 9.53 -17.13
N ARG A 136 20.52 10.73 -17.46
CA ARG A 136 21.32 11.97 -17.53
C ARG A 136 21.40 12.72 -16.20
N ALA A 137 20.55 12.38 -15.22
CA ALA A 137 20.54 13.01 -13.90
C ALA A 137 21.83 12.85 -13.06
N PRO A 138 22.64 11.77 -13.17
CA PRO A 138 23.90 11.66 -12.42
C PRO A 138 24.89 12.79 -12.70
N ASP A 139 24.87 13.37 -13.90
CA ASP A 139 25.74 14.50 -14.29
C ASP A 139 25.25 15.86 -13.76
N LEU A 140 24.07 15.90 -13.11
CA LEU A 140 23.42 17.11 -12.61
C LEU A 140 23.34 17.17 -11.07
N LEU A 141 23.76 16.12 -10.37
CA LEU A 141 23.85 16.11 -8.92
C LEU A 141 25.22 16.66 -8.49
N PRO A 142 25.29 17.68 -7.62
CA PRO A 142 26.56 18.08 -7.05
C PRO A 142 27.17 16.89 -6.31
N VAL A 143 28.40 16.53 -6.67
CA VAL A 143 29.18 15.46 -6.04
C VAL A 143 29.07 15.60 -4.52
N PRO A 144 28.72 14.53 -3.78
CA PRO A 144 28.68 14.57 -2.33
C PRO A 144 30.01 15.13 -1.80
N ARG A 145 29.96 16.25 -1.09
CA ARG A 145 31.15 16.74 -0.38
C ARG A 145 31.60 15.64 0.57
N ALA A 146 32.83 15.18 0.40
CA ALA A 146 33.46 14.27 1.35
C ALA A 146 33.24 14.83 2.77
N PRO A 147 32.81 14.00 3.74
CA PRO A 147 32.59 14.48 5.09
C PRO A 147 33.87 15.14 5.58
N ALA A 148 33.78 16.42 5.94
CA ALA A 148 34.86 17.10 6.61
C ALA A 148 35.19 16.26 7.85
N ALA A 149 36.45 15.84 7.98
CA ALA A 149 36.90 15.07 9.13
C ALA A 149 36.50 15.83 10.40
N LEU A 150 35.49 15.31 11.09
CA LEU A 150 35.13 15.77 12.42
C LEU A 150 36.34 15.45 13.30
N VAL A 151 37.09 16.48 13.64
CA VAL A 151 38.08 16.43 14.72
C VAL A 151 37.28 16.15 15.99
N VAL A 152 37.23 14.88 16.39
CA VAL A 152 36.67 14.44 17.65
C VAL A 152 37.61 14.93 18.74
N GLU A 153 37.29 16.09 19.31
CA GLU A 153 37.93 16.57 20.53
C GLU A 153 37.44 15.68 21.69
N ALA A 154 38.31 14.76 22.11
CA ALA A 154 38.02 13.80 23.17
C ALA A 154 37.79 14.54 24.50
N ARG A 155 36.53 14.65 24.92
CA ARG A 155 36.19 15.03 26.30
C ARG A 155 36.43 13.85 27.25
N PRO A 156 36.97 14.08 28.45
CA PRO A 156 37.26 13.02 29.40
C PRO A 156 35.97 12.45 30.00
N VAL A 157 35.88 11.12 29.95
CA VAL A 157 34.77 10.31 30.48
C VAL A 157 34.78 10.34 32.02
N PRO A 158 33.68 10.69 32.71
CA PRO A 158 33.58 10.53 34.16
C PRO A 158 33.42 9.04 34.52
N ARG A 159 34.18 8.59 35.53
CA ARG A 159 34.16 7.22 36.05
C ARG A 159 32.79 6.86 36.65
N PRO A 160 32.30 5.62 36.48
CA PRO A 160 31.08 5.15 37.13
C PRO A 160 31.30 4.89 38.62
N GLU A 161 30.47 5.49 39.48
CA GLU A 161 30.36 5.16 40.90
C GLU A 161 29.51 3.90 41.10
N GLU A 162 30.00 2.97 41.93
CA GLU A 162 29.34 1.71 42.28
C GLU A 162 28.12 1.93 43.20
N PRO A 163 27.00 1.22 42.98
CA PRO A 163 25.82 1.33 43.85
C PRO A 163 25.99 0.54 45.15
N ARG A 164 26.02 1.25 46.29
CA ARG A 164 25.95 0.67 47.64
C ARG A 164 24.52 0.22 47.98
N ILE A 165 24.32 -1.09 48.10
CA ILE A 165 23.08 -1.72 48.56
C ILE A 165 22.84 -1.38 50.04
N ARG A 166 21.76 -0.65 50.34
CA ARG A 166 21.31 -0.38 51.72
C ARG A 166 20.03 -1.17 52.02
N ARG A 167 20.18 -2.28 52.74
CA ARG A 167 19.07 -3.03 53.36
C ARG A 167 18.39 -2.17 54.44
N ARG A 168 17.07 -2.00 54.37
CA ARG A 168 16.24 -1.61 55.54
C ARG A 168 14.97 -2.46 55.61
N ARG A 169 14.70 -2.92 56.83
CA ARG A 169 13.69 -3.89 57.25
C ARG A 169 12.35 -3.21 57.57
N LEU A 170 11.26 -3.92 57.25
CA LEU A 170 9.99 -4.13 57.98
C LEU A 170 9.28 -2.94 58.66
N ALA A 171 8.01 -2.72 58.29
CA ALA A 171 6.86 -3.07 59.14
C ALA A 171 5.51 -2.94 58.37
N PRO A 172 4.49 -3.75 58.70
CA PRO A 172 3.19 -3.79 58.02
C PRO A 172 2.15 -2.91 58.73
N VAL A 173 1.16 -2.39 57.99
CA VAL A 173 -0.07 -1.80 58.56
C VAL A 173 -1.29 -2.39 57.85
N LEU A 174 -2.09 -3.11 58.64
CA LEU A 174 -3.46 -3.53 58.35
C LEU A 174 -4.40 -2.31 58.34
N GLY A 175 -5.45 -2.36 57.52
CA GLY A 175 -6.79 -2.08 58.07
C GLY A 175 -7.86 -1.42 57.17
N VAL A 176 -8.84 -2.26 56.75
CA VAL A 176 -10.29 -2.09 56.97
C VAL A 176 -11.13 -1.05 56.16
N VAL A 177 -11.88 -1.58 55.17
CA VAL A 177 -13.37 -1.61 54.97
C VAL A 177 -14.22 -0.34 54.69
N ALA A 178 -15.14 -0.54 53.71
CA ALA A 178 -16.52 -0.03 53.52
C ALA A 178 -16.82 1.20 52.63
N VAL A 179 -17.31 0.89 51.40
CA VAL A 179 -18.67 1.14 50.86
C VAL A 179 -19.48 2.28 51.51
N VAL A 180 -19.94 3.27 50.70
CA VAL A 180 -21.36 3.64 50.43
C VAL A 180 -21.41 4.80 49.40
N ILE A 181 -21.93 4.46 48.22
CA ILE A 181 -22.96 5.14 47.39
C ILE A 181 -23.05 6.69 47.38
N ALA A 182 -22.73 7.27 46.23
CA ALA A 182 -23.53 8.28 45.51
C ALA A 182 -23.02 8.26 44.04
N GLY A 183 -23.80 8.18 42.96
CA GLY A 183 -25.16 8.59 42.73
C GLY A 183 -25.16 9.41 41.43
N ALA A 184 -25.53 8.74 40.33
CA ALA A 184 -26.03 9.31 39.07
C ALA A 184 -25.11 10.22 38.21
N ALA A 185 -24.57 9.63 37.14
CA ALA A 185 -24.67 10.22 35.81
C ALA A 185 -24.78 9.10 34.77
N ALA A 186 -25.98 8.96 34.21
CA ALA A 186 -26.31 8.06 33.12
C ALA A 186 -25.49 8.40 31.87
N GLY A 187 -24.87 7.40 31.25
CA GLY A 187 -24.19 7.61 29.97
C GLY A 187 -23.22 6.51 29.52
N ILE A 188 -23.48 5.23 29.79
CA ILE A 188 -22.72 4.13 29.16
C ILE A 188 -23.66 2.96 28.92
N VAL A 189 -23.99 2.65 27.66
CA VAL A 189 -23.93 1.29 27.07
C VAL A 189 -24.03 1.43 25.54
N TYR A 190 -22.90 1.48 24.83
CA TYR A 190 -22.56 0.65 23.65
C TYR A 190 -21.29 1.19 22.99
N LEU A 191 -20.12 0.71 23.41
CA LEU A 191 -18.87 0.65 22.62
C LEU A 191 -17.78 0.07 23.53
N GLN A 192 -17.85 -1.22 23.83
CA GLN A 192 -16.71 -2.06 24.20
C GLN A 192 -17.18 -3.48 24.48
N ARG A 193 -17.09 -4.35 23.45
CA ARG A 193 -16.65 -5.76 23.53
C ARG A 193 -17.01 -6.46 22.22
N ASP A 194 -16.00 -6.69 21.39
CA ASP A 194 -15.50 -8.05 21.19
C ASP A 194 -14.18 -8.01 20.41
N THR A 195 -13.12 -7.86 21.18
CA THR A 195 -11.77 -8.28 20.86
C THR A 195 -11.74 -9.81 20.75
N ALA A 196 -11.88 -10.33 19.54
CA ALA A 196 -11.62 -11.74 19.26
C ALA A 196 -10.13 -11.96 18.92
N ARG A 197 -9.36 -12.27 19.98
CA ARG A 197 -8.04 -12.95 20.05
C ARG A 197 -6.92 -12.51 19.09
N ALA A 198 -6.12 -11.54 19.55
CA ALA A 198 -4.70 -11.42 19.21
C ALA A 198 -3.86 -12.34 20.15
N PRO A 199 -2.71 -12.89 19.70
CA PRO A 199 -1.85 -13.72 20.54
C PRO A 199 -1.20 -12.92 21.69
N ALA A 200 -0.79 -13.65 22.73
CA ALA A 200 -0.33 -13.14 24.01
C ALA A 200 0.99 -12.34 23.92
N GLY A 201 0.93 -11.08 24.36
CA GLY A 201 2.01 -10.10 24.30
C GLY A 201 1.63 -8.96 23.35
N GLY A 202 0.85 -7.99 23.84
CA GLY A 202 0.44 -6.85 23.01
C GLY A 202 1.63 -6.00 22.59
N ASP A 203 1.58 -5.44 21.38
CA ASP A 203 2.57 -4.47 20.93
C ASP A 203 2.55 -3.24 21.85
N VAL A 204 3.72 -2.66 22.08
CA VAL A 204 3.90 -1.44 22.86
C VAL A 204 3.49 -0.23 22.02
N ASP A 205 3.27 0.92 22.67
CA ASP A 205 2.99 2.17 21.97
C ASP A 205 4.08 2.49 20.93
N CYS A 206 3.61 3.00 19.80
CA CYS A 206 4.41 3.40 18.65
C CYS A 206 5.62 4.26 18.98
N ARG A 207 5.49 5.17 19.94
CA ARG A 207 6.51 6.17 20.29
C ARG A 207 7.29 5.83 21.55
N ASP A 208 6.96 4.72 22.20
CA ASP A 208 7.70 4.32 23.39
C ASP A 208 9.16 4.01 23.03
N GLY A 209 10.11 4.63 23.73
CA GLY A 209 11.53 4.47 23.47
C GLY A 209 12.04 5.11 22.16
N VAL A 210 11.32 6.08 21.59
CA VAL A 210 11.75 6.86 20.43
C VAL A 210 12.09 8.28 20.85
N ASP A 211 13.30 8.75 20.52
CA ASP A 211 13.69 10.14 20.78
C ASP A 211 13.07 11.10 19.75
N GLY A 212 12.51 12.23 20.21
CA GLY A 212 12.06 13.33 19.36
C GLY A 212 10.94 12.99 18.36
N ASP A 213 10.96 13.65 17.19
CA ASP A 213 9.97 13.53 16.11
C ASP A 213 10.39 12.52 15.03
N GLU A 214 11.12 11.47 15.40
CA GLU A 214 11.59 10.48 14.41
C GLU A 214 10.45 9.75 13.69
N ILE A 215 9.32 9.56 14.36
CA ILE A 215 8.11 8.98 13.76
C ILE A 215 7.19 10.10 13.28
N ILE A 216 6.89 10.08 11.99
CA ILE A 216 5.98 11.04 11.36
C ILE A 216 4.54 10.56 11.56
N THR A 217 3.78 11.25 12.41
CA THR A 217 2.39 10.83 12.70
C THR A 217 1.39 11.07 11.59
N ASP A 218 1.62 12.11 10.78
CA ASP A 218 0.75 12.44 9.67
C ASP A 218 1.47 12.14 8.36
N ALA A 219 1.50 10.85 8.00
CA ALA A 219 2.22 10.39 6.82
C ALA A 219 1.67 11.05 5.54
N ALA A 220 0.37 11.32 5.46
CA ALA A 220 -0.29 11.87 4.29
C ALA A 220 0.12 13.31 3.97
N THR A 221 0.52 14.11 4.97
CA THR A 221 1.00 15.48 4.73
C THR A 221 2.47 15.55 4.35
N VAL A 222 3.29 14.58 4.74
CA VAL A 222 4.74 14.60 4.49
C VAL A 222 5.11 13.84 3.21
N PHE A 223 4.43 12.74 2.94
CA PHE A 223 4.73 11.88 1.80
C PHE A 223 3.66 12.03 0.74
N ASP A 224 4.09 12.38 -0.47
CA ASP A 224 3.25 12.27 -1.65
C ASP A 224 3.00 10.78 -1.92
N ASP A 225 1.79 10.36 -1.61
CA ASP A 225 1.37 8.98 -1.66
C ASP A 225 1.51 8.40 -3.08
N GLU A 226 1.22 9.18 -4.12
CA GLU A 226 1.33 8.69 -5.51
C GLU A 226 2.80 8.44 -5.92
N ARG A 227 3.74 9.12 -5.25
CA ARG A 227 5.18 8.99 -5.48
C ARG A 227 5.88 8.00 -4.56
N ALA A 228 5.18 7.50 -3.53
CA ALA A 228 5.68 6.50 -2.63
C ALA A 228 5.75 5.12 -3.31
N THR A 229 6.81 4.36 -3.04
CA THR A 229 6.93 3.02 -3.61
C THR A 229 6.02 2.05 -2.87
N ARG A 230 5.16 1.35 -3.62
CA ARG A 230 4.27 0.32 -3.08
C ARG A 230 5.01 -0.99 -2.89
N LEU A 231 4.84 -1.62 -1.73
CA LEU A 231 5.33 -2.98 -1.47
C LEU A 231 4.34 -4.02 -2.04
N SER A 232 4.89 -5.09 -2.62
CA SER A 232 4.13 -6.25 -3.10
C SER A 232 4.15 -7.36 -2.04
N PRO A 233 3.02 -8.03 -1.78
CA PRO A 233 1.71 -7.82 -2.39
C PRO A 233 0.95 -6.62 -1.79
N THR A 234 -0.04 -6.14 -2.54
CA THR A 234 -1.14 -5.34 -2.01
C THR A 234 -1.81 -6.07 -0.85
N LEU A 235 -2.19 -5.34 0.20
CA LEU A 235 -2.89 -5.90 1.36
C LEU A 235 -4.40 -5.70 1.14
N ASP A 236 -5.19 -6.76 1.14
CA ASP A 236 -6.63 -6.67 0.88
C ASP A 236 -7.49 -7.68 1.66
N PHE A 237 -8.76 -7.31 1.85
CA PHE A 237 -9.81 -8.09 2.50
C PHE A 237 -11.19 -7.83 1.89
N ASP A 238 -11.52 -8.58 0.84
CA ASP A 238 -12.78 -8.47 0.08
C ASP A 238 -13.02 -7.04 -0.45
N ALA A 239 -13.57 -6.16 0.40
CA ALA A 239 -13.97 -4.79 0.11
C ALA A 239 -13.10 -3.73 0.82
N MET A 240 -12.31 -4.13 1.83
CA MET A 240 -11.28 -3.28 2.41
C MET A 240 -9.97 -3.54 1.68
N ASN A 241 -9.29 -2.47 1.30
CA ASN A 241 -8.01 -2.54 0.61
C ASN A 241 -6.99 -1.67 1.32
N GLY A 242 -5.72 -1.92 1.00
CA GLY A 242 -4.63 -1.15 1.52
C GLY A 242 -3.33 -1.46 0.83
N SER A 243 -2.29 -0.75 1.23
CA SER A 243 -0.96 -0.98 0.70
C SER A 243 0.06 -0.58 1.73
N ALA A 244 1.10 -1.38 1.85
CA ALA A 244 2.33 -0.97 2.49
C ALA A 244 3.16 -0.15 1.50
N ARG A 245 3.77 0.92 2.00
CA ARG A 245 4.47 1.92 1.19
C ARG A 245 5.76 2.35 1.86
N TYR A 246 6.70 2.83 1.05
CA TYR A 246 7.90 3.47 1.54
C TYR A 246 8.36 4.63 0.66
N ALA A 247 9.06 5.58 1.26
CA ALA A 247 9.68 6.71 0.59
C ALA A 247 10.84 7.27 1.40
N GLY A 248 11.77 7.98 0.74
CA GLY A 248 12.86 8.69 1.39
C GLY A 248 12.45 10.08 1.88
N HIS A 249 12.84 10.43 3.11
CA HIS A 249 12.70 11.78 3.67
C HIS A 249 13.90 12.11 4.56
N GLN A 250 14.50 13.29 4.35
CA GLN A 250 15.68 13.76 5.11
C GLN A 250 16.82 12.72 5.23
N GLY A 251 17.06 11.95 4.17
CA GLY A 251 18.13 10.95 4.12
C GLY A 251 17.81 9.61 4.79
N ARG A 252 16.59 9.40 5.29
CA ARG A 252 16.10 8.13 5.86
C ARG A 252 14.96 7.58 5.00
N ILE A 253 14.77 6.27 5.00
CA ILE A 253 13.60 5.64 4.36
C ILE A 253 12.54 5.43 5.44
N TYR A 254 11.30 5.76 5.13
CA TYR A 254 10.15 5.61 6.00
C TYR A 254 9.16 4.63 5.41
N TYR A 255 8.53 3.83 6.28
CA TYR A 255 7.51 2.85 5.93
C TYR A 255 6.19 3.19 6.61
N TRP A 256 5.08 3.09 5.88
CA TRP A 256 3.74 3.24 6.42
C TRP A 256 2.75 2.35 5.68
N GLY A 257 1.57 2.23 6.24
CA GLY A 257 0.43 1.63 5.58
C GLY A 257 -0.63 2.66 5.23
N ARG A 258 -1.38 2.35 4.18
CA ARG A 258 -2.60 3.05 3.76
C ARG A 258 -3.74 2.04 3.76
N ALA A 259 -4.89 2.38 4.32
CA ALA A 259 -6.11 1.57 4.32
C ALA A 259 -7.32 2.37 3.84
N GLY A 260 -8.22 1.75 3.08
CA GLY A 260 -9.45 2.36 2.59
C GLY A 260 -10.51 1.34 2.20
N SER A 261 -11.69 1.87 1.83
CA SER A 261 -12.82 1.11 1.29
C SER A 261 -13.16 1.74 -0.07
N GLU A 262 -12.87 1.06 -1.18
CA GLU A 262 -13.19 1.56 -2.53
C GLU A 262 -14.62 1.21 -2.98
N ASP A 263 -15.36 0.46 -2.17
CA ASP A 263 -16.74 0.10 -2.45
C ASP A 263 -17.75 1.14 -1.93
N ALA A 264 -18.98 1.07 -2.44
CA ALA A 264 -20.06 1.98 -2.02
C ALA A 264 -20.48 1.79 -0.54
N THR A 265 -19.94 0.78 0.15
CA THR A 265 -20.30 0.37 1.51
C THR A 265 -19.07 0.42 2.42
N PRO A 266 -18.79 1.57 3.07
CA PRO A 266 -17.59 1.69 3.90
C PRO A 266 -17.53 0.62 5.00
N HIS A 267 -16.34 0.06 5.20
CA HIS A 267 -16.06 -0.99 6.18
C HIS A 267 -15.11 -0.50 7.27
N SER A 268 -15.31 -0.98 8.50
CA SER A 268 -14.41 -0.67 9.60
C SER A 268 -13.16 -1.55 9.61
N GLY A 269 -12.04 -0.95 9.99
CA GLY A 269 -10.74 -1.61 10.07
C GLY A 269 -9.62 -0.58 10.28
N GLY A 270 -8.54 -0.68 9.51
CA GLY A 270 -7.47 0.30 9.53
C GLY A 270 -6.12 -0.30 9.13
N THR A 271 -5.07 0.49 9.32
CA THR A 271 -3.70 0.07 9.01
C THR A 271 -2.76 0.38 10.15
N ARG A 272 -1.76 -0.50 10.36
CA ARG A 272 -0.71 -0.31 11.34
C ARG A 272 0.65 -0.60 10.74
N VAL A 273 1.65 0.13 11.21
CA VAL A 273 3.04 -0.24 11.06
C VAL A 273 3.59 -0.69 12.41
N ARG A 274 4.20 -1.87 12.43
CA ARG A 274 4.87 -2.45 13.59
C ARG A 274 6.37 -2.34 13.39
N TRP A 275 7.11 -2.08 14.46
CA TRP A 275 8.56 -2.04 14.42
C TRP A 275 9.20 -2.58 15.70
N LYS A 276 10.44 -3.05 15.61
CA LYS A 276 11.26 -3.43 16.77
C LYS A 276 12.74 -3.20 16.48
N VAL A 277 13.53 -2.96 17.52
CA VAL A 277 15.00 -2.98 17.45
C VAL A 277 15.49 -4.33 17.97
N ALA A 278 16.24 -5.08 17.14
CA ALA A 278 16.78 -6.40 17.47
C ALA A 278 15.72 -7.36 18.06
N ASP A 279 16.03 -8.04 19.17
CA ASP A 279 15.12 -8.95 19.90
C ASP A 279 14.23 -8.22 20.94
N GLY A 280 14.08 -6.89 20.80
CA GLY A 280 13.21 -6.07 21.63
C GLY A 280 11.70 -6.31 21.39
N PRO A 281 10.84 -5.66 22.18
CA PRO A 281 9.40 -5.73 21.97
C PRO A 281 9.00 -5.10 20.64
N TRP A 282 7.88 -5.57 20.09
CA TRP A 282 7.23 -4.89 18.98
C TRP A 282 6.49 -3.65 19.48
N HIS A 283 6.64 -2.56 18.74
CA HIS A 283 5.89 -1.32 18.87
C HIS A 283 4.90 -1.22 17.71
N SER A 284 3.74 -0.58 17.92
CA SER A 284 2.69 -0.52 16.89
C SER A 284 2.09 0.88 16.76
N CYS A 285 2.14 1.42 15.54
CA CYS A 285 1.53 2.66 15.13
C CYS A 285 0.27 2.35 14.31
N ALA A 286 -0.90 2.43 14.92
CA ALA A 286 -2.16 2.03 14.29
C ALA A 286 -3.09 3.24 14.05
N THR A 287 -3.70 3.28 12.87
CA THR A 287 -4.76 4.25 12.55
C THR A 287 -6.01 3.50 12.13
N ALA A 288 -7.09 3.68 12.89
CA ALA A 288 -8.37 3.04 12.62
C ALA A 288 -9.15 3.80 11.54
N LEU A 289 -9.78 3.05 10.64
CA LEU A 289 -10.78 3.54 9.69
C LEU A 289 -12.17 3.19 10.24
N PRO A 290 -12.96 4.17 10.73
CA PRO A 290 -14.33 3.93 11.17
C PRO A 290 -15.26 3.68 9.98
N VAL A 291 -16.33 2.92 10.19
CA VAL A 291 -17.33 2.59 9.15
C VAL A 291 -18.01 3.83 8.54
N THR A 292 -17.97 4.96 9.23
CA THR A 292 -18.56 6.23 8.79
C THR A 292 -17.68 7.00 7.81
N GLU A 293 -16.41 6.62 7.68
CA GLU A 293 -15.42 7.31 6.87
C GLU A 293 -15.20 6.57 5.56
N ARG A 294 -15.20 7.31 4.45
CA ARG A 294 -14.97 6.78 3.09
C ARG A 294 -13.56 7.03 2.59
N GLY A 295 -12.81 7.88 3.29
CA GLY A 295 -11.45 8.25 2.94
C GLY A 295 -10.46 7.12 3.21
N TYR A 296 -9.23 7.37 2.81
CA TYR A 296 -8.10 6.56 3.21
C TYR A 296 -7.55 7.05 4.54
N VAL A 297 -7.11 6.12 5.39
CA VAL A 297 -6.31 6.41 6.56
C VAL A 297 -4.89 5.90 6.37
N HIS A 298 -3.96 6.60 6.99
CA HIS A 298 -2.54 6.27 6.96
C HIS A 298 -2.06 5.97 8.36
N SER A 299 -1.25 4.92 8.52
CA SER A 299 -0.50 4.76 9.76
C SER A 299 0.53 5.89 9.86
N PRO A 300 1.04 6.20 11.06
CA PRO A 300 2.31 6.90 11.18
C PRO A 300 3.39 6.23 10.33
N ALA A 301 4.37 7.01 9.88
CA ALA A 301 5.50 6.52 9.10
C ALA A 301 6.70 6.27 10.02
N VAL A 302 7.28 5.07 9.91
CA VAL A 302 8.40 4.61 10.75
C VAL A 302 9.69 4.55 9.92
N PRO A 303 10.79 5.17 10.39
CA PRO A 303 12.06 5.15 9.70
C PRO A 303 12.78 3.79 9.77
N THR A 304 13.69 3.52 8.83
CA THR A 304 14.55 2.31 8.81
C THR A 304 15.52 2.19 9.98
N THR A 305 15.75 3.27 10.70
CA THR A 305 16.59 3.28 11.91
C THR A 305 15.85 4.03 13.00
N ILE A 306 16.06 3.71 14.28
CA ILE A 306 15.62 4.49 15.44
C ILE A 306 16.79 4.59 16.42
N ASP A 307 17.11 5.80 16.88
CA ASP A 307 18.32 6.09 17.68
C ASP A 307 19.63 5.55 17.05
N GLY A 308 19.71 5.60 15.71
CA GLY A 308 20.85 5.07 14.95
C GLY A 308 20.94 3.54 14.87
N ARG A 309 19.94 2.81 15.37
CA ARG A 309 19.88 1.33 15.28
C ARG A 309 18.90 0.91 14.19
N ALA A 310 19.25 -0.11 13.41
CA ALA A 310 18.34 -0.69 12.43
C ALA A 310 17.10 -1.30 13.11
N VAL A 311 15.95 -1.19 12.44
CA VAL A 311 14.68 -1.76 12.91
C VAL A 311 14.20 -2.88 11.99
N THR A 312 13.46 -3.82 12.55
CA THR A 312 12.61 -4.72 11.77
C THR A 312 11.23 -4.12 11.68
N ILE A 313 10.67 -4.01 10.47
CA ILE A 313 9.39 -3.36 10.21
C ILE A 313 8.40 -4.37 9.62
N GLN A 314 7.13 -4.22 9.98
CA GLN A 314 6.02 -4.95 9.35
C GLN A 314 4.81 -4.03 9.20
N VAL A 315 4.20 -3.97 8.01
CA VAL A 315 2.99 -3.18 7.79
C VAL A 315 1.80 -4.11 7.67
N CYS A 316 0.72 -3.81 8.38
CA CYS A 316 -0.49 -4.61 8.43
C CYS A 316 -1.73 -3.78 8.08
N LEU A 317 -2.70 -4.48 7.48
CA LEU A 317 -4.07 -4.04 7.28
C LEU A 317 -4.95 -4.95 8.16
N TRP A 318 -5.96 -4.39 8.83
CA TRP A 318 -6.96 -5.20 9.53
C TRP A 318 -8.37 -4.74 9.19
N ARG A 319 -9.31 -5.68 9.27
CA ARG A 319 -10.75 -5.47 9.13
C ARG A 319 -11.43 -5.95 10.39
N ASN A 320 -12.39 -5.19 10.91
CA ASN A 320 -13.03 -5.53 12.18
C ASN A 320 -14.12 -6.60 12.04
N THR A 321 -14.76 -6.71 10.87
CA THR A 321 -15.85 -7.68 10.64
C THR A 321 -15.80 -8.29 9.23
N PRO A 322 -15.52 -9.61 9.10
CA PRO A 322 -14.97 -10.48 10.16
C PRO A 322 -13.58 -9.98 10.61
N ASN A 323 -13.23 -10.18 11.89
CA ASN A 323 -11.94 -9.77 12.43
C ASN A 323 -10.79 -10.51 11.74
N ARG A 324 -10.02 -9.81 10.90
CA ARG A 324 -8.91 -10.36 10.10
C ARG A 324 -7.79 -9.35 9.98
N GLU A 325 -6.56 -9.86 9.90
CA GLU A 325 -5.35 -9.06 9.71
C GLU A 325 -4.43 -9.71 8.68
N ASN A 326 -3.86 -8.89 7.80
CA ASN A 326 -2.92 -9.29 6.77
C ASN A 326 -1.72 -8.34 6.82
N CYS A 327 -0.52 -8.91 6.89
CA CYS A 327 0.71 -8.17 7.07
C CYS A 327 1.70 -8.49 5.94
N THR A 328 2.58 -7.53 5.65
CA THR A 328 3.77 -7.80 4.84
C THR A 328 4.67 -8.83 5.53
N ALA A 329 5.59 -9.41 4.76
CA ALA A 329 6.76 -10.04 5.36
C ALA A 329 7.52 -9.05 6.26
N GLU A 330 8.24 -9.56 7.25
CA GLU A 330 9.12 -8.73 8.07
C GLU A 330 10.25 -8.17 7.21
N ILE A 331 10.46 -6.86 7.31
CA ILE A 331 11.47 -6.11 6.57
C ILE A 331 12.60 -5.83 7.56
N SER A 332 13.66 -6.62 7.50
CA SER A 332 14.91 -6.31 8.19
C SER A 332 15.65 -5.24 7.39
N THR A 333 16.04 -4.16 8.07
CA THR A 333 16.67 -2.98 7.44
C THR A 333 18.19 -2.92 7.64
N GLY A 334 18.75 -3.91 8.35
CA GLY A 334 20.17 -4.03 8.71
C GLY A 334 20.40 -5.15 9.71
#